data_AF-A0A7S1DP34-F1
#
_entry.id   AF-A0A7S1DP34-F1
#
_cell.length_a   1.000
_cell.length_b   1.000
_cell.length_c   1.000
_cell.angle_alpha   90.00
_cell.angle_beta   90.00
_cell.angle_gamma   90.00
#
_symmetry.space_group_name_H-M   'P 1'
#
loop_
_entity.id
_entity.type
_entity.pdbx_description
1 polymer ?
#
loop_
_entity_poly.entity_id
_entity_poly.type
_entity_poly.pdbx_seq_one_letter_code
_entity_poly.pdbx_strand_id
1 'polypeptide(L)'
;ADEFGVRGGVEFGLMSTTLDRRVAIQYAGSFVPTIFEIAVGAVDRGASLVFLSQYPGEEEILLPPRSYLEVVGPSRLETEGGKRIRVVRLKVNANVKSSVVEEIEGKRRELFLSAGENTKFEIKNKLKEHMESDEMQKLFKHRPIVPKQKLHDACFKSIVDEMDTWLGSYREREAAWFNDEWQYAGATRDIMQIEGMALGKMRQ
;
A
#
# COMPACT_ATOMS: atom_id res chain seq x y z
N ALA A 1 -13.24 23.00 -16.45
CA ALA A 1 -13.54 22.07 -15.35
C ALA A 1 -13.65 20.69 -15.97
N ASP A 2 -13.34 19.64 -15.23
CA ASP A 2 -13.59 18.27 -15.67
C ASP A 2 -15.10 17.93 -15.64
N GLU A 3 -15.43 16.67 -15.90
CA GLU A 3 -16.80 16.15 -15.90
C GLU A 3 -17.51 16.27 -14.55
N PHE A 4 -16.76 16.45 -13.45
CA PHE A 4 -17.28 16.65 -12.09
C PHE A 4 -17.32 18.11 -11.67
N GLY A 5 -16.99 19.05 -12.56
CA GLY A 5 -16.97 20.48 -12.24
C GLY A 5 -15.71 20.93 -11.49
N VAL A 6 -14.73 20.04 -11.30
CA VAL A 6 -13.47 20.35 -10.60
C VAL A 6 -12.50 21.02 -11.58
N ARG A 7 -11.71 21.97 -11.05
CA ARG A 7 -10.67 22.66 -11.80
C ARG A 7 -9.36 22.46 -11.07
N GLY A 8 -8.48 21.64 -11.62
CA GLY A 8 -7.23 21.31 -10.94
C GLY A 8 -6.33 20.41 -11.77
N GLY A 9 -5.27 19.94 -11.15
CA GLY A 9 -4.31 19.01 -11.77
C GLY A 9 -3.32 18.44 -10.76
N VAL A 10 -2.66 17.36 -11.16
CA VAL A 10 -1.57 16.74 -10.40
C VAL A 10 -0.24 17.31 -10.91
N GLU A 11 0.58 17.82 -10.00
CA GLU A 11 1.98 18.13 -10.29
C GLU A 11 2.82 16.85 -10.11
N PHE A 12 3.50 16.39 -11.15
CA PHE A 12 4.25 15.14 -11.13
C PHE A 12 5.66 15.30 -10.54
N GLY A 13 6.23 16.50 -10.62
CA GLY A 13 7.55 16.82 -10.09
C GLY A 13 7.50 17.39 -8.67
N LEU A 14 8.67 17.70 -8.15
CA LEU A 14 8.79 18.54 -6.96
C LEU A 14 8.34 19.96 -7.32
N MET A 15 7.50 20.56 -6.47
CA MET A 15 7.02 21.91 -6.69
C MET A 15 7.64 22.87 -5.71
N SER A 16 8.55 23.71 -6.21
CA SER A 16 9.17 24.78 -5.44
C SER A 16 8.17 25.94 -5.27
N THR A 17 8.00 26.41 -4.04
CA THR A 17 7.12 27.53 -3.68
C THR A 17 7.83 28.42 -2.67
N THR A 18 7.34 29.64 -2.44
CA THR A 18 7.97 30.62 -1.55
C THR A 18 6.92 31.25 -0.64
N LEU A 19 7.32 31.61 0.58
CA LEU A 19 6.52 32.44 1.48
C LEU A 19 6.62 33.94 1.14
N ASP A 20 7.64 34.36 0.39
CA ASP A 20 7.81 35.74 -0.06
C ASP A 20 7.19 35.94 -1.45
N ARG A 21 6.08 36.67 -1.48
CA ARG A 21 5.39 37.04 -2.71
C ARG A 21 6.29 37.75 -3.72
N ARG A 22 7.26 38.54 -3.27
CA ARG A 22 8.17 39.30 -4.16
C ARG A 22 9.07 38.36 -4.96
N VAL A 23 9.50 37.26 -4.33
CA VAL A 23 10.26 36.18 -4.98
C VAL A 23 9.37 35.51 -6.03
N ALA A 24 8.12 35.17 -5.69
CA ALA A 24 7.18 34.60 -6.67
C ALA A 24 6.97 35.51 -7.89
N ILE A 25 6.90 36.83 -7.69
CA ILE A 25 6.79 37.82 -8.79
C ILE A 25 8.04 37.85 -9.65
N GLN A 26 9.25 37.70 -9.08
CA GLN A 26 10.49 37.63 -9.85
C GLN A 26 10.51 36.44 -10.80
N TYR A 27 9.99 35.29 -10.35
CA TYR A 27 9.88 34.07 -11.17
C TYR A 27 8.64 34.06 -12.08
N ALA A 28 7.69 34.98 -11.89
CA ALA A 28 6.52 35.08 -12.76
C ALA A 28 6.91 35.66 -14.13
N GLY A 29 6.63 34.91 -15.20
CA GLY A 29 6.97 35.27 -16.59
C GLY A 29 6.34 36.58 -17.09
N SER A 30 6.70 37.00 -18.31
CA SER A 30 6.49 38.39 -18.77
C SER A 30 5.16 38.69 -19.48
N PHE A 31 4.53 37.73 -20.14
CA PHE A 31 3.36 38.00 -21.00
C PHE A 31 2.03 38.09 -20.22
N VAL A 32 1.83 37.16 -19.28
CA VAL A 32 0.75 37.20 -18.28
C VAL A 32 1.32 36.59 -16.98
N PRO A 33 2.03 37.38 -16.15
CA PRO A 33 2.57 36.91 -14.89
C PRO A 33 1.44 36.27 -14.07
N THR A 34 1.59 34.99 -13.76
CA THR A 34 0.57 34.23 -13.02
C THR A 34 1.17 33.76 -11.71
N ILE A 35 0.51 34.12 -10.60
CA ILE A 35 0.88 33.69 -9.27
C ILE A 35 -0.16 32.69 -8.78
N PHE A 36 0.36 31.57 -8.30
CA PHE A 36 -0.39 30.53 -7.63
C PHE A 36 -0.35 30.80 -6.13
N GLU A 37 -1.46 31.30 -5.60
CA GLU A 37 -1.64 31.54 -4.17
C GLU A 37 -2.21 30.26 -3.54
N ILE A 38 -1.31 29.43 -2.99
CA ILE A 38 -1.65 28.10 -2.49
C ILE A 38 -1.96 28.19 -1.00
N ALA A 39 -3.22 27.93 -0.64
CA ALA A 39 -3.61 27.73 0.74
C ALA A 39 -3.20 26.32 1.20
N VAL A 40 -2.40 26.26 2.27
CA VAL A 40 -1.91 25.01 2.87
C VAL A 40 -2.57 24.77 4.22
N GLY A 41 -2.92 23.51 4.49
CA GLY A 41 -3.33 23.05 5.82
C GLY A 41 -2.16 22.53 6.64
N ALA A 42 -2.40 22.19 7.91
CA ALA A 42 -1.36 21.61 8.78
C ALA A 42 -0.82 20.25 8.28
N VAL A 43 -1.62 19.54 7.47
CA VAL A 43 -1.28 18.23 6.87
C VAL A 43 -0.69 18.34 5.47
N ASP A 44 -1.00 19.42 4.75
CA ASP A 44 -0.58 19.63 3.35
C ASP A 44 0.58 20.62 3.21
N ARG A 45 1.27 20.93 4.32
CA ARG A 45 2.43 21.82 4.30
C ARG A 45 3.62 21.10 3.67
N GLY A 46 4.31 21.80 2.75
CA GLY A 46 5.59 21.36 2.23
C GLY A 46 6.70 21.42 3.28
N ALA A 47 7.90 21.01 2.87
CA ALA A 47 9.10 21.10 3.70
C ALA A 47 9.84 22.42 3.42
N SER A 48 10.22 23.14 4.47
CA SER A 48 11.10 24.29 4.29
C SER A 48 12.51 23.83 3.90
N LEU A 49 13.06 24.41 2.85
CA LEU A 49 14.42 24.15 2.39
C LEU A 49 15.42 25.23 2.76
N VAL A 50 15.01 26.25 3.53
CA VAL A 50 15.86 27.41 3.89
C VAL A 50 17.22 26.97 4.46
N PHE A 51 17.26 25.92 5.27
CA PHE A 51 18.50 25.44 5.89
C PHE A 51 19.46 24.71 4.94
N LEU A 52 18.98 24.23 3.77
CA LEU A 52 19.77 23.52 2.76
C LEU A 52 19.92 24.30 1.45
N SER A 53 19.12 25.35 1.26
CA SER A 53 19.01 26.04 -0.03
C SER A 53 20.26 26.85 -0.34
N GLN A 54 20.62 26.90 -1.63
CA GLN A 54 21.62 27.84 -2.13
C GLN A 54 21.14 29.30 -2.06
N TYR A 55 19.82 29.51 -1.98
CA TYR A 55 19.18 30.82 -1.86
C TYR A 55 18.25 30.87 -0.62
N PRO A 56 18.80 30.89 0.61
CA PRO A 56 17.99 30.86 1.83
C PRO A 56 16.97 32.01 1.94
N GLY A 57 17.28 33.16 1.34
CA GLY A 57 16.39 34.34 1.31
C GLY A 57 15.15 34.18 0.44
N GLU A 58 15.05 33.12 -0.36
CA GLU A 58 13.85 32.82 -1.14
C GLU A 58 12.75 32.16 -0.29
N GLU A 59 13.03 31.81 0.97
CA GLU A 59 12.06 31.20 1.88
C GLU A 59 11.33 30.00 1.25
N GLU A 60 12.11 29.15 0.57
CA GLU A 60 11.57 28.05 -0.21
C GLU A 60 10.85 27.01 0.65
N ILE A 61 9.63 26.69 0.23
CA ILE A 61 8.82 25.57 0.69
C ILE A 61 8.65 24.60 -0.48
N LEU A 62 9.14 23.37 -0.31
CA LEU A 62 9.06 22.33 -1.34
C LEU A 62 7.87 21.41 -1.08
N LEU A 63 6.98 21.30 -2.06
CA LEU A 63 5.89 20.33 -2.04
C LEU A 63 6.31 19.04 -2.77
N PRO A 64 5.89 17.86 -2.26
CA PRO A 64 6.33 16.59 -2.79
C PRO A 64 5.72 16.30 -4.18
N PRO A 65 6.28 15.33 -4.92
CA PRO A 65 5.73 14.90 -6.19
C PRO A 65 4.31 14.34 -6.03
N ARG A 66 3.52 14.44 -7.10
CA ARG A 66 2.11 14.04 -7.14
C ARG A 66 1.22 14.83 -6.17
N SER A 67 1.56 16.08 -5.91
CA SER A 67 0.69 17.01 -5.18
C SER A 67 -0.48 17.42 -6.09
N TYR A 68 -1.71 17.32 -5.59
CA TYR A 68 -2.89 17.75 -6.34
C TYR A 68 -3.22 19.21 -6.02
N LEU A 69 -3.46 20.02 -7.04
CA LEU A 69 -3.83 21.43 -6.93
C LEU A 69 -5.24 21.67 -7.44
N GLU A 70 -6.08 22.24 -6.59
CA GLU A 70 -7.46 22.61 -6.91
C GLU A 70 -7.61 24.13 -6.96
N VAL A 71 -8.14 24.67 -8.05
CA VAL A 71 -8.50 26.09 -8.17
C VAL A 71 -9.72 26.39 -7.31
N VAL A 72 -9.52 27.22 -6.29
CA VAL A 72 -10.57 27.64 -5.38
C VAL A 72 -11.03 29.06 -5.67
N GLY A 73 -12.26 29.19 -6.14
CA GLY A 73 -12.86 30.48 -6.45
C GLY A 73 -12.36 31.15 -7.74
N PRO A 74 -12.75 32.41 -7.98
CA PRO A 74 -12.37 33.13 -9.20
C PRO A 74 -10.91 33.60 -9.16
N SER A 75 -10.24 33.59 -10.32
CA SER A 75 -8.96 34.26 -10.47
C SER A 75 -9.15 35.78 -10.41
N ARG A 76 -8.21 36.48 -9.79
CA ARG A 76 -8.22 37.95 -9.70
C ARG A 76 -7.05 38.55 -10.45
N LEU A 77 -7.22 39.79 -10.89
CA LEU A 77 -6.15 40.60 -11.47
C LEU A 77 -5.71 41.62 -10.43
N GLU A 78 -4.43 41.67 -10.17
CA GLU A 78 -3.80 42.63 -9.27
C GLU A 78 -2.77 43.45 -10.04
N THR A 79 -2.49 44.67 -9.57
CA THR A 79 -1.46 45.53 -10.14
C THR A 79 -0.39 45.75 -9.09
N GLU A 80 0.84 45.34 -9.39
CA GLU A 80 1.97 45.45 -8.47
C GLU A 80 3.21 45.87 -9.27
N GLY A 81 3.90 46.93 -8.84
CA GLY A 81 5.06 47.48 -9.57
C GLY A 81 4.77 47.88 -11.02
N GLY A 82 3.53 48.28 -11.34
CA GLY A 82 3.10 48.64 -12.69
C GLY A 82 2.82 47.46 -13.62
N LYS A 83 2.97 46.21 -13.15
CA LYS A 83 2.62 44.99 -13.89
C LYS A 83 1.25 44.48 -13.48
N ARG A 84 0.46 44.01 -14.46
CA ARG A 84 -0.80 43.29 -14.20
C ARG A 84 -0.46 41.82 -13.97
N ILE A 85 -0.85 41.32 -12.80
CA ILE A 85 -0.58 39.96 -12.34
C ILE A 85 -1.89 39.22 -12.19
N ARG A 86 -1.98 38.01 -12.76
CA ARG A 86 -3.10 37.10 -12.53
C ARG A 86 -2.81 36.29 -11.28
N VAL A 87 -3.67 36.39 -10.27
CA VAL A 87 -3.57 35.55 -9.08
C VAL A 87 -4.66 34.48 -9.13
N VAL A 88 -4.22 33.22 -9.06
CA VAL A 88 -5.08 32.04 -9.00
C VAL A 88 -4.96 31.46 -7.61
N ARG A 89 -6.08 31.40 -6.88
CA ARG A 89 -6.13 30.75 -5.58
C ARG A 89 -6.23 29.26 -5.75
N LEU A 90 -5.42 28.54 -5.00
CA LEU A 90 -5.35 27.09 -5.02
C LEU A 90 -5.47 26.52 -3.61
N LYS A 91 -6.01 25.31 -3.49
CA LYS A 91 -5.74 24.42 -2.38
C LYS A 91 -4.85 23.28 -2.86
N VAL A 92 -3.98 22.80 -1.99
CA VAL A 92 -3.12 21.65 -2.28
C VAL A 92 -3.49 20.47 -1.39
N ASN A 93 -3.45 19.28 -1.97
CA ASN A 93 -3.35 18.03 -1.23
C ASN A 93 -1.95 17.47 -1.48
N ALA A 94 -1.11 17.50 -0.45
CA ALA A 94 0.20 16.87 -0.53
C ALA A 94 -0.01 15.38 -0.30
N ASN A 95 0.35 14.53 -1.26
CA ASN A 95 0.19 13.09 -1.09
C ASN A 95 1.26 12.54 -0.11
N VAL A 96 1.00 12.65 1.20
CA VAL A 96 1.91 12.20 2.27
C VAL A 96 1.84 10.67 2.50
N LYS A 97 0.90 9.98 1.85
CA LYS A 97 0.72 8.52 2.00
C LYS A 97 1.41 7.71 0.90
N SER A 98 2.46 8.24 0.29
CA SER A 98 3.30 7.41 -0.57
C SER A 98 4.12 6.46 0.31
N SER A 99 3.79 5.16 0.25
CA SER A 99 4.64 4.11 0.81
C SER A 99 6.07 4.27 0.29
N VAL A 100 7.06 4.01 1.13
CA VAL A 100 8.47 3.99 0.72
C VAL A 100 8.73 2.82 -0.24
N VAL A 101 9.81 2.86 -1.03
CA VAL A 101 10.10 1.81 -2.04
C VAL A 101 10.17 0.44 -1.37
N GLU A 102 10.79 0.36 -0.21
CA GLU A 102 10.95 -0.85 0.58
C GLU A 102 9.60 -1.41 1.08
N GLU A 103 8.66 -0.52 1.40
CA GLU A 103 7.29 -0.90 1.82
C GLU A 103 6.48 -1.40 0.62
N ILE A 104 6.67 -0.81 -0.56
CA ILE A 104 6.06 -1.27 -1.80
C ILE A 104 6.60 -2.66 -2.16
N GLU A 105 7.91 -2.85 -2.10
CA GLU A 105 8.56 -4.13 -2.38
C GLU A 105 8.13 -5.21 -1.38
N GLY A 106 7.98 -4.86 -0.10
CA GLY A 106 7.55 -5.77 0.96
C GLY A 106 6.08 -6.19 0.89
N LYS A 107 5.25 -5.45 0.15
CA LYS A 107 3.79 -5.64 0.15
C LYS A 107 3.34 -6.98 -0.43
N ARG A 108 4.00 -7.45 -1.49
CA ARG A 108 3.72 -8.78 -2.07
C ARG A 108 4.03 -9.91 -1.09
N ARG A 109 5.14 -9.80 -0.34
CA ARG A 109 5.50 -10.74 0.73
C ARG A 109 4.44 -10.74 1.84
N GLU A 110 4.03 -9.57 2.30
CA GLU A 110 3.00 -9.43 3.34
C GLU A 110 1.67 -10.09 2.91
N LEU A 111 1.19 -9.79 1.70
CA LEU A 111 -0.04 -10.35 1.16
C LEU A 111 0.02 -11.88 1.05
N PHE A 112 1.13 -12.42 0.56
CA PHE A 112 1.31 -13.86 0.43
C PHE A 112 1.31 -14.57 1.79
N LEU A 113 2.10 -14.08 2.76
CA LEU A 113 2.17 -14.67 4.09
C LEU A 113 0.81 -14.59 4.81
N SER A 114 0.11 -13.47 4.66
CA SER A 114 -1.25 -13.30 5.19
C SER A 114 -2.23 -14.30 4.57
N ALA A 115 -2.20 -14.49 3.24
CA ALA A 115 -3.01 -15.48 2.56
C ALA A 115 -2.71 -16.91 3.06
N GLY A 116 -1.43 -17.26 3.21
CA GLY A 116 -1.01 -18.56 3.72
C GLY A 116 -1.46 -18.83 5.16
N GLU A 117 -1.36 -17.85 6.05
CA GLU A 117 -1.85 -17.95 7.43
C GLU A 117 -3.37 -18.13 7.49
N ASN A 118 -4.10 -17.39 6.64
CA ASN A 118 -5.55 -17.53 6.54
C ASN A 118 -5.94 -18.93 6.05
N THR A 119 -5.30 -19.44 4.98
CA THR A 119 -5.54 -20.80 4.48
C THR A 119 -5.21 -21.86 5.53
N LYS A 120 -4.12 -21.70 6.29
CA LYS A 120 -3.80 -22.59 7.42
C LYS A 120 -4.90 -22.59 8.47
N PHE A 121 -5.41 -21.42 8.83
CA PHE A 121 -6.51 -21.30 9.79
C PHE A 121 -7.79 -21.98 9.28
N GLU A 122 -8.13 -21.80 8.00
CA GLU A 122 -9.28 -22.44 7.37
C GLU A 122 -9.17 -23.96 7.37
N ILE A 123 -8.02 -24.51 6.94
CA ILE A 123 -7.77 -25.95 6.96
C ILE A 123 -7.84 -26.50 8.38
N LYS A 124 -7.26 -25.80 9.35
CA LYS A 124 -7.31 -26.20 10.76
C LYS A 124 -8.75 -26.31 11.27
N ASN A 125 -9.64 -25.39 10.88
CA ASN A 125 -11.05 -25.44 11.25
C ASN A 125 -11.79 -26.56 10.53
N LYS A 126 -11.62 -26.68 9.21
CA LYS A 126 -12.23 -27.77 8.40
C LYS A 126 -11.83 -29.16 8.89
N LEU A 127 -10.56 -29.33 9.29
CA LEU A 127 -10.07 -30.59 9.84
C LEU A 127 -10.73 -30.92 11.19
N LYS A 128 -10.92 -29.93 12.07
CA LYS A 128 -11.65 -30.12 13.33
C LYS A 128 -13.11 -30.52 13.08
N GLU A 129 -13.80 -29.82 12.19
CA GLU A 129 -15.18 -30.14 11.80
C GLU A 129 -15.29 -31.56 11.21
N HIS A 130 -14.33 -31.96 10.36
CA HIS A 130 -14.28 -33.32 9.81
C HIS A 130 -13.99 -34.41 10.86
N MET A 131 -13.27 -34.10 11.93
CA MET A 131 -13.06 -35.03 13.05
C MET A 131 -14.32 -35.22 13.89
N GLU A 132 -15.15 -34.18 13.99
CA GLU A 132 -16.41 -34.20 14.73
C GLU A 132 -17.57 -34.84 13.93
N SER A 133 -17.38 -35.11 12.63
CA SER A 133 -18.43 -35.66 11.77
C SER A 133 -18.75 -37.15 12.01
N ASP A 134 -20.03 -37.50 11.87
CA ASP A 134 -20.56 -38.85 12.06
C ASP A 134 -19.99 -39.90 11.08
N GLU A 135 -19.50 -39.46 9.91
CA GLU A 135 -18.94 -40.33 8.87
C GLU A 135 -17.60 -40.93 9.29
N MET A 136 -16.74 -40.10 9.89
CA MET A 136 -15.48 -40.55 10.45
C MET A 136 -15.71 -41.47 11.64
N GLN A 137 -16.63 -41.10 12.55
CA GLN A 137 -17.04 -41.94 13.69
C GLN A 137 -17.46 -43.37 13.29
N LYS A 138 -18.12 -43.53 12.14
CA LYS A 138 -18.56 -44.83 11.60
C LYS A 138 -17.41 -45.66 11.02
N LEU A 139 -16.47 -45.05 10.30
CA LEU A 139 -15.28 -45.73 9.74
C LEU A 139 -14.43 -46.40 10.85
N PHE A 140 -14.43 -45.81 12.04
CA PHE A 140 -13.67 -46.31 13.18
C PHE A 140 -14.21 -47.59 13.82
N LYS A 141 -15.40 -48.08 13.49
CA LYS A 141 -15.92 -49.31 14.10
C LYS A 141 -15.08 -50.56 13.76
N HIS A 142 -14.18 -50.51 12.77
CA HIS A 142 -13.54 -51.70 12.20
C HIS A 142 -11.98 -51.77 12.25
N ARG A 143 -11.25 -50.86 12.91
CA ARG A 143 -9.78 -50.95 13.08
C ARG A 143 -9.36 -51.15 14.56
N PRO A 144 -8.80 -52.31 14.98
CA PRO A 144 -8.67 -52.63 16.41
C PRO A 144 -7.27 -52.53 17.05
N ILE A 145 -6.30 -51.77 16.52
CA ILE A 145 -4.90 -51.87 17.03
C ILE A 145 -4.30 -50.56 17.59
N VAL A 146 -4.92 -49.39 17.38
CA VAL A 146 -4.42 -48.11 17.94
C VAL A 146 -5.60 -47.31 18.53
N PRO A 147 -5.45 -46.65 19.71
CA PRO A 147 -6.49 -45.76 20.22
C PRO A 147 -6.81 -44.66 19.20
N LYS A 148 -8.06 -44.65 18.72
CA LYS A 148 -8.56 -43.85 17.58
C LYS A 148 -8.19 -42.36 17.62
N GLN A 149 -8.22 -41.76 18.81
CA GLN A 149 -7.87 -40.35 19.02
C GLN A 149 -6.39 -40.06 18.76
N LYS A 150 -5.47 -40.93 19.20
CA LYS A 150 -4.03 -40.68 19.08
C LYS A 150 -3.53 -40.66 17.64
N LEU A 151 -4.16 -41.42 16.74
CA LEU A 151 -3.75 -41.48 15.32
C LEU A 151 -4.19 -40.23 14.55
N HIS A 152 -5.42 -39.76 14.78
CA HIS A 152 -5.92 -38.54 14.15
C HIS A 152 -5.29 -37.28 14.73
N ASP A 153 -5.06 -37.24 16.04
CA ASP A 153 -4.31 -36.14 16.67
C ASP A 153 -2.89 -36.07 16.09
N ALA A 154 -2.27 -37.21 15.80
CA ALA A 154 -0.96 -37.28 15.16
C ALA A 154 -1.00 -36.82 13.69
N CYS A 155 -1.97 -37.25 12.87
CA CYS A 155 -2.13 -36.79 11.48
C CYS A 155 -2.48 -35.30 11.40
N PHE A 156 -3.40 -34.82 12.25
CA PHE A 156 -3.75 -33.41 12.36
C PHE A 156 -2.53 -32.57 12.70
N LYS A 157 -1.78 -33.00 13.73
CA LYS A 157 -0.55 -32.33 14.13
C LYS A 157 0.48 -32.34 13.00
N SER A 158 0.66 -33.48 12.31
CA SER A 158 1.57 -33.58 11.16
C SER A 158 1.20 -32.60 10.04
N ILE A 159 -0.08 -32.46 9.70
CA ILE A 159 -0.52 -31.54 8.64
C ILE A 159 -0.26 -30.09 9.03
N VAL A 160 -0.57 -29.71 10.27
CA VAL A 160 -0.34 -28.34 10.76
C VAL A 160 1.16 -28.04 10.84
N ASP A 161 1.97 -28.96 11.37
CA ASP A 161 3.42 -28.82 11.48
C ASP A 161 4.09 -28.71 10.09
N GLU A 162 3.61 -29.47 9.10
CA GLU A 162 4.05 -29.35 7.70
C GLU A 162 3.71 -27.96 7.12
N MET A 163 2.51 -27.44 7.36
CA MET A 163 2.10 -26.11 6.91
C MET A 163 2.90 -25.00 7.57
N ASP A 164 3.18 -25.10 8.87
CA ASP A 164 4.00 -24.14 9.59
C ASP A 164 5.45 -24.17 9.09
N THR A 165 5.99 -25.35 8.81
CA THR A 165 7.33 -25.51 8.20
C THR A 165 7.36 -24.90 6.80
N TRP A 166 6.34 -25.17 5.99
CA TRP A 166 6.21 -24.65 4.64
C TRP A 166 6.11 -23.12 4.63
N LEU A 167 5.20 -22.52 5.41
CA LEU A 167 5.09 -21.06 5.57
C LEU A 167 6.36 -20.45 6.17
N GLY A 168 7.00 -21.14 7.12
CA GLY A 168 8.28 -20.74 7.70
C GLY A 168 9.36 -20.53 6.63
N SER A 169 9.44 -21.45 5.66
CA SER A 169 10.39 -21.34 4.55
C SER A 169 10.16 -20.12 3.63
N TYR A 170 8.96 -19.52 3.64
CA TYR A 170 8.67 -18.28 2.92
C TYR A 170 8.92 -17.04 3.77
N ARG A 171 8.77 -17.13 5.10
CA ARG A 171 9.07 -16.01 6.01
C ARG A 171 10.54 -15.60 5.96
N GLU A 172 11.43 -16.56 5.74
CA GLU A 172 12.88 -16.32 5.63
C GLU A 172 13.29 -15.68 4.30
N ARG A 173 12.39 -15.61 3.31
CA ARG A 173 12.68 -15.05 1.99
C ARG A 173 12.55 -13.52 1.99
N GLU A 174 13.43 -12.88 1.24
CA GLU A 174 13.42 -11.43 1.02
C GLU A 174 12.30 -10.99 0.06
N ALA A 175 11.96 -9.71 0.10
CA ALA A 175 10.93 -9.10 -0.76
C ALA A 175 11.18 -9.34 -2.25
N ALA A 176 12.45 -9.33 -2.69
CA ALA A 176 12.83 -9.57 -4.08
C ALA A 176 12.31 -10.92 -4.63
N TRP A 177 12.29 -11.96 -3.79
CA TRP A 177 11.76 -13.28 -4.17
C TRP A 177 10.27 -13.23 -4.51
N PHE A 178 9.49 -12.46 -3.75
CA PHE A 178 8.05 -12.31 -3.96
C PHE A 178 7.71 -11.39 -5.13
N ASN A 179 8.66 -10.58 -5.57
CA ASN A 179 8.47 -9.68 -6.71
C ASN A 179 8.84 -10.34 -8.04
N ASP A 180 9.47 -11.52 -8.03
CA ASP A 180 9.60 -12.37 -9.22
C ASP A 180 8.26 -13.03 -9.56
N GLU A 181 7.75 -12.75 -10.76
CA GLU A 181 6.41 -13.16 -11.16
C GLU A 181 6.25 -14.67 -11.25
N TRP A 182 7.28 -15.38 -11.71
CA TRP A 182 7.25 -16.82 -11.88
C TRP A 182 7.24 -17.54 -10.52
N GLN A 183 8.11 -17.10 -9.61
CA GLN A 183 8.19 -17.60 -8.24
C GLN A 183 6.90 -17.34 -7.47
N TYR A 184 6.39 -16.11 -7.52
CA TYR A 184 5.17 -15.72 -6.83
C TYR A 184 3.94 -16.49 -7.34
N ALA A 185 3.79 -16.62 -8.67
CA ALA A 185 2.70 -17.37 -9.27
C ALA A 185 2.75 -18.87 -8.91
N GLY A 186 3.96 -19.45 -8.85
CA GLY A 186 4.17 -20.82 -8.40
C GLY A 186 3.71 -21.02 -6.95
N ALA A 187 4.21 -20.21 -6.03
CA ALA A 187 3.87 -20.34 -4.62
C ALA A 187 2.38 -20.04 -4.34
N THR A 188 1.77 -19.11 -5.06
CA THR A 188 0.32 -18.84 -4.93
C THR A 188 -0.50 -20.04 -5.37
N ARG A 189 -0.10 -20.73 -6.44
CA ARG A 189 -0.74 -21.97 -6.88
C ARG A 189 -0.63 -23.06 -5.80
N ASP A 190 0.51 -23.16 -5.14
CA ASP A 190 0.71 -24.12 -4.06
C ASP A 190 -0.24 -23.84 -2.88
N ILE A 191 -0.44 -22.57 -2.47
CA ILE A 191 -1.45 -22.18 -1.46
C ILE A 191 -2.83 -22.69 -1.87
N MET A 192 -3.23 -22.48 -3.13
CA MET A 192 -4.55 -22.86 -3.61
C MET A 192 -4.78 -24.38 -3.61
N GLN A 193 -3.72 -25.18 -3.76
CA GLN A 193 -3.82 -26.64 -3.78
C GLN A 193 -3.66 -27.28 -2.40
N ILE A 194 -3.12 -26.55 -1.42
CA ILE A 194 -2.75 -27.09 -0.11
C ILE A 194 -3.97 -27.62 0.66
N GLU A 195 -5.14 -27.02 0.48
CA GLU A 195 -6.39 -27.49 1.07
C GLU A 195 -6.78 -28.89 0.56
N GLY A 196 -6.75 -29.08 -0.77
CA GLY A 196 -7.09 -30.37 -1.38
C GLY A 196 -6.13 -31.47 -0.95
N MET A 197 -4.85 -31.15 -0.81
CA MET A 197 -3.83 -32.09 -0.32
C MET A 197 -4.04 -32.44 1.15
N ALA A 198 -4.33 -31.46 2.01
CA ALA A 198 -4.58 -31.67 3.44
C ALA A 198 -5.82 -32.55 3.68
N LEU A 199 -6.92 -32.30 2.96
CA LEU A 199 -8.13 -33.12 3.03
C LEU A 199 -7.93 -34.51 2.43
N GLY A 200 -7.11 -34.64 1.39
CA GLY A 200 -6.75 -35.94 0.79
C GLY A 200 -6.02 -36.87 1.76
N LYS A 201 -5.09 -36.33 2.57
CA LYS A 201 -4.36 -37.09 3.60
C LYS A 201 -5.26 -37.67 4.70
N MET A 202 -6.42 -37.08 4.95
CA MET A 202 -7.39 -37.57 5.95
C MET A 202 -8.23 -38.76 5.45
N ARG A 203 -8.29 -38.99 4.12
CA ARG A 203 -9.08 -40.06 3.51
C ARG A 203 -8.30 -41.36 3.29
N GLN A 204 -6.97 -41.34 3.44
CA GLN A 204 -6.07 -42.49 3.26
C GLN A 204 -5.83 -43.21 4.60
#